data_AF-A0A3N5FBN2-F1
#
_entry.id   AF-A0A3N5FBN2-F1
#
_cell.length_a   1.000
_cell.length_b   1.000
_cell.length_c   1.000
_cell.angle_alpha   90.00
_cell.angle_beta   90.00
_cell.angle_gamma   90.00
#
_symmetry.space_group_name_H-M   'P 1'
#
loop_
_entity.id
_entity.type
_entity.pdbx_description
1 polymer ?
#
loop_
_entity_poly.entity_id
_entity_poly.type
_entity_poly.pdbx_seq_one_letter_code
_entity_poly.pdbx_strand_id
1 'polypeptide(L)'
;PTGGQVFPREQIDEIKRAEARDLQRFDVDFDLPEHFTPEFPAPIFLTTRPDLGDVTGGRALTIKNFYDIMIGKLTPVQMEGLRLLLTPFPQEEFNQTEDRKVADPSLGVTCLDCHANFHTNAAFHLTPDVRPQNVRTRLDTPSLRAMFNQQIHGSKRSLRSVEDFTEFEQRTAYFNGDHVSATRKGVNLPDRPNQVAMMAQMQNIIDLPPAPKLDPRGRLLPDKASAAELEGERVFLGKGRCAECHVPGMSFLDNNMHDLRLERFYETGQVANQQKTIPDGPIKTFTLRGIKDSPPYLHDGRLLTLADTAEYFNLVLGLKLTQPEKDSLVAYMLAL
;
A
#
# COMPACT_ATOMS: atom_id res chain seq x y z
N PRO A 1 0.73 22.53 1.82
CA PRO A 1 -0.40 21.57 1.83
C PRO A 1 -0.95 21.34 3.25
N THR A 2 -2.26 21.38 3.40
CA THR A 2 -2.98 20.74 4.51
C THR A 2 -2.66 19.23 4.50
N GLY A 3 -2.75 18.56 5.65
CA GLY A 3 -2.49 17.11 5.77
C GLY A 3 -3.39 16.26 4.88
N GLY A 4 -3.36 14.95 5.09
CA GLY A 4 -4.49 14.13 4.71
C GLY A 4 -4.34 13.24 3.49
N GLN A 5 -5.36 12.41 3.32
CA GLN A 5 -5.47 11.43 2.25
C GLN A 5 -5.79 12.14 0.93
N VAL A 6 -5.24 11.62 -0.17
CA VAL A 6 -5.52 12.04 -1.54
C VAL A 6 -5.66 10.78 -2.38
N PHE A 7 -6.71 10.72 -3.20
CA PHE A 7 -7.10 9.55 -3.98
C PHE A 7 -6.88 9.79 -5.48
N PRO A 8 -6.54 8.75 -6.25
CA PRO A 8 -6.48 8.84 -7.71
C PRO A 8 -7.87 9.09 -8.30
N ARG A 9 -7.91 9.67 -9.49
CA ARG A 9 -9.17 10.04 -10.17
C ARG A 9 -10.09 8.85 -10.42
N GLU A 10 -9.55 7.70 -10.80
CA GLU A 10 -10.33 6.49 -11.07
C GLU A 10 -11.10 6.00 -9.83
N GLN A 11 -10.45 6.06 -8.65
CA GLN A 11 -11.10 5.74 -7.37
C GLN A 11 -12.21 6.74 -7.06
N ILE A 12 -11.97 8.04 -7.25
CA ILE A 12 -12.97 9.09 -7.02
C ILE A 12 -14.19 8.86 -7.92
N ASP A 13 -13.97 8.65 -9.21
CA ASP A 13 -15.03 8.47 -10.20
C ASP A 13 -15.83 7.17 -9.93
N GLU A 14 -15.17 6.08 -9.55
CA GLU A 14 -15.82 4.80 -9.23
C GLU A 14 -16.67 4.88 -7.96
N ILE A 15 -16.15 5.46 -6.87
CA ILE A 15 -16.89 5.61 -5.61
C ILE A 15 -18.06 6.59 -5.79
N LYS A 16 -17.87 7.66 -6.57
CA LYS A 16 -18.95 8.58 -6.91
C LYS A 16 -20.06 7.87 -7.68
N ARG A 17 -19.70 7.05 -8.68
CA ARG A 17 -20.64 6.26 -9.48
C ARG A 17 -21.38 5.22 -8.65
N ALA A 18 -20.67 4.44 -7.85
CA ALA A 18 -21.23 3.33 -7.10
C ALA A 18 -21.97 3.81 -5.84
N GLU A 19 -21.34 4.67 -5.04
CA GLU A 19 -21.82 5.03 -3.70
C GLU A 19 -22.52 6.39 -3.64
N ALA A 20 -22.36 7.25 -4.63
CA ALA A 20 -22.72 8.68 -4.58
C ALA A 20 -21.96 9.45 -3.48
N ARG A 21 -20.77 8.96 -3.12
CA ARG A 21 -19.84 9.60 -2.17
C ARG A 21 -18.70 10.23 -2.95
N ASP A 22 -18.35 11.46 -2.61
CA ASP A 22 -17.28 12.18 -3.30
C ASP A 22 -15.99 12.17 -2.48
N LEU A 23 -14.92 11.66 -3.10
CA LEU A 23 -13.58 11.58 -2.53
C LEU A 23 -12.66 12.73 -3.01
N GLN A 24 -13.19 13.64 -3.83
CA GLN A 24 -12.44 14.78 -4.34
C GLN A 24 -12.26 15.86 -3.28
N ARG A 25 -11.01 16.27 -3.07
CA ARG A 25 -10.66 17.43 -2.25
C ARG A 25 -10.67 18.71 -3.09
N PHE A 26 -11.08 19.82 -2.49
CA PHE A 26 -11.05 21.13 -3.18
C PHE A 26 -9.71 21.86 -3.06
N ASP A 27 -8.82 21.40 -2.17
CA ASP A 27 -7.58 22.09 -1.81
C ASP A 27 -6.31 21.45 -2.37
N VAL A 28 -6.41 20.22 -2.90
CA VAL A 28 -5.31 19.47 -3.50
C VAL A 28 -5.85 18.44 -4.50
N ASP A 29 -5.11 18.25 -5.59
CA ASP A 29 -5.37 17.22 -6.59
C ASP A 29 -4.30 16.11 -6.54
N PHE A 30 -4.65 14.94 -7.06
CA PHE A 30 -3.71 13.84 -7.27
C PHE A 30 -2.73 14.16 -8.39
N ASP A 31 -1.44 13.89 -8.17
CA ASP A 31 -0.33 14.40 -8.96
C ASP A 31 0.25 13.41 -9.98
N LEU A 32 -0.08 12.12 -9.87
CA LEU A 32 0.45 11.09 -10.78
C LEU A 32 -0.49 10.82 -11.98
N PRO A 33 0.06 10.76 -13.20
CA PRO A 33 -0.66 10.23 -14.37
C PRO A 33 -1.06 8.75 -14.20
N GLU A 34 -2.14 8.36 -14.88
CA GLU A 34 -2.71 7.00 -14.86
C GLU A 34 -1.70 5.88 -15.19
N HIS A 35 -0.79 6.11 -16.13
CA HIS A 35 0.22 5.09 -16.51
C HIS A 35 1.31 4.87 -15.44
N PHE A 36 1.31 5.65 -14.36
CA PHE A 36 2.18 5.47 -13.19
C PHE A 36 1.40 5.01 -11.95
N THR A 37 0.10 4.71 -12.08
CA THR A 37 -0.72 4.14 -11.03
C THR A 37 -0.98 2.64 -11.26
N PRO A 38 -1.36 1.88 -10.22
CA PRO A 38 -1.70 0.47 -10.34
C PRO A 38 -2.87 0.22 -11.29
N GLU A 39 -3.00 -1.02 -11.74
CA GLU A 39 -4.23 -1.47 -12.41
C GLU A 39 -5.45 -1.26 -11.49
N PHE A 40 -6.49 -0.65 -12.03
CA PHE A 40 -7.73 -0.39 -11.30
C PHE A 40 -8.97 -0.93 -12.04
N PRO A 41 -9.86 -1.69 -11.37
CA PRO A 41 -9.72 -2.23 -10.02
C PRO A 41 -8.79 -3.46 -10.00
N ALA A 42 -8.01 -3.59 -8.93
CA ALA A 42 -7.11 -4.73 -8.77
C ALA A 42 -7.87 -6.05 -8.54
N PRO A 43 -7.38 -7.20 -9.04
CA PRO A 43 -7.99 -8.50 -8.78
C PRO A 43 -7.82 -8.94 -7.32
N ILE A 44 -8.69 -9.84 -6.84
CA ILE A 44 -8.58 -10.45 -5.51
C ILE A 44 -8.41 -11.96 -5.64
N PHE A 45 -7.39 -12.49 -4.99
CA PHE A 45 -7.14 -13.92 -4.84
C PHE A 45 -7.34 -14.33 -3.38
N LEU A 46 -7.91 -15.50 -3.14
CA LEU A 46 -8.22 -15.99 -1.80
C LEU A 46 -7.36 -17.22 -1.45
N THR A 47 -6.68 -17.19 -0.30
CA THR A 47 -5.91 -18.34 0.20
C THR A 47 -6.80 -19.54 0.54
N THR A 48 -8.06 -19.29 0.87
CA THR A 48 -9.06 -20.31 1.22
C THR A 48 -9.75 -20.94 0.00
N ARG A 49 -9.69 -20.28 -1.16
CA ARG A 49 -10.31 -20.71 -2.42
C ARG A 49 -9.39 -20.43 -3.62
N PRO A 50 -8.18 -21.03 -3.65
CA PRO A 50 -7.22 -20.80 -4.73
C PRO A 50 -7.73 -21.28 -6.10
N ASP A 51 -8.77 -22.12 -6.12
CA ASP A 51 -9.44 -22.62 -7.33
C ASP A 51 -10.24 -21.55 -8.09
N LEU A 52 -10.61 -20.43 -7.45
CA LEU A 52 -11.51 -19.44 -8.03
C LEU A 52 -10.80 -18.39 -8.90
N GLY A 53 -9.47 -18.25 -8.83
CA GLY A 53 -8.77 -17.16 -9.49
C GLY A 53 -9.18 -15.78 -8.94
N ASP A 54 -9.35 -14.78 -9.82
CA ASP A 54 -9.88 -13.47 -9.43
C ASP A 54 -11.36 -13.56 -9.02
N VAL A 55 -11.64 -13.32 -7.74
CA VAL A 55 -13.00 -13.41 -7.21
C VAL A 55 -13.86 -12.17 -7.48
N THR A 56 -13.28 -11.07 -7.96
CA THR A 56 -13.99 -9.81 -8.21
C THR A 56 -14.69 -9.78 -9.57
N GLY A 57 -14.16 -10.50 -10.55
CA GLY A 57 -14.60 -10.41 -11.94
C GLY A 57 -14.32 -9.03 -12.54
N GLY A 58 -13.20 -8.41 -12.17
CA GLY A 58 -12.81 -7.07 -12.63
C GLY A 58 -13.66 -5.93 -12.06
N ARG A 59 -14.33 -6.11 -10.91
CA ARG A 59 -15.17 -5.10 -10.26
C ARG A 59 -14.49 -4.52 -9.01
N ALA A 60 -14.59 -3.21 -8.82
CA ALA A 60 -14.23 -2.58 -7.55
C ALA A 60 -15.22 -2.98 -6.46
N LEU A 61 -14.72 -3.44 -5.31
CA LEU A 61 -15.54 -3.70 -4.13
C LEU A 61 -16.02 -2.39 -3.52
N THR A 62 -17.32 -2.35 -3.24
CA THR A 62 -18.01 -1.24 -2.58
C THR A 62 -18.98 -1.78 -1.56
N ILE A 63 -19.43 -0.95 -0.62
CA ILE A 63 -20.43 -1.36 0.37
C ILE A 63 -21.75 -1.81 -0.28
N LYS A 64 -22.01 -1.43 -1.53
CA LYS A 64 -23.24 -1.76 -2.27
C LYS A 64 -23.18 -3.09 -3.03
N ASN A 65 -21.98 -3.60 -3.35
CA ASN A 65 -21.84 -4.79 -4.21
C ASN A 65 -21.10 -5.96 -3.55
N PHE A 66 -20.44 -5.75 -2.40
CA PHE A 66 -19.56 -6.77 -1.80
C PHE A 66 -20.27 -8.09 -1.53
N TYR A 67 -21.52 -8.05 -1.06
CA TYR A 67 -22.28 -9.25 -0.76
C TYR A 67 -22.56 -10.08 -2.02
N ASP A 68 -23.03 -9.46 -3.10
CA ASP A 68 -23.23 -10.12 -4.40
C ASP A 68 -21.94 -10.76 -4.93
N ILE A 69 -20.82 -10.03 -4.84
CA ILE A 69 -19.54 -10.50 -5.33
C ILE A 69 -19.03 -11.69 -4.52
N MET A 70 -19.23 -11.68 -3.19
CA MET A 70 -18.52 -12.56 -2.27
C MET A 70 -19.37 -13.69 -1.66
N ILE A 71 -20.69 -13.66 -1.84
CA ILE A 71 -21.58 -14.70 -1.30
C ILE A 71 -21.21 -16.08 -1.87
N GLY A 72 -21.13 -17.07 -0.99
CA GLY A 72 -20.68 -18.43 -1.34
C GLY A 72 -19.16 -18.60 -1.48
N LYS A 73 -18.37 -17.52 -1.42
CA LYS A 73 -16.91 -17.54 -1.44
C LYS A 73 -16.32 -17.30 -0.04
N LEU A 74 -16.95 -16.45 0.75
CA LEU A 74 -16.52 -16.06 2.10
C LEU A 74 -17.38 -16.72 3.19
N THR A 75 -16.80 -16.93 4.37
CA THR A 75 -17.56 -17.29 5.58
C THR A 75 -18.34 -16.07 6.10
N PRO A 76 -19.36 -16.25 6.97
CA PRO A 76 -20.09 -15.13 7.55
C PRO A 76 -19.19 -14.14 8.32
N VAL A 77 -18.14 -14.63 9.00
CA VAL A 77 -17.20 -13.81 9.75
C VAL A 77 -16.35 -12.95 8.82
N GLN A 78 -15.86 -13.54 7.72
CA GLN A 78 -15.10 -12.81 6.69
C GLN A 78 -15.98 -11.79 5.94
N MET A 79 -17.23 -12.15 5.65
CA MET A 79 -18.20 -11.25 5.04
C MET A 79 -18.46 -10.02 5.90
N GLU A 80 -18.61 -10.20 7.22
CA GLU A 80 -18.78 -9.07 8.14
C GLU A 80 -17.50 -8.23 8.25
N GLY A 81 -16.32 -8.87 8.30
CA GLY A 81 -15.04 -8.18 8.21
C GLY A 81 -14.91 -7.32 6.96
N LEU A 82 -15.34 -7.84 5.80
CA LEU A 82 -15.36 -7.10 4.55
C LEU A 82 -16.33 -5.92 4.59
N ARG A 83 -17.55 -6.12 5.12
CA ARG A 83 -18.54 -5.04 5.30
C ARG A 83 -17.95 -3.91 6.16
N LEU A 84 -17.26 -4.24 7.25
CA LEU A 84 -16.63 -3.27 8.13
C LEU A 84 -15.52 -2.48 7.41
N LEU A 85 -14.66 -3.14 6.63
CA LEU A 85 -13.60 -2.49 5.85
C LEU A 85 -14.14 -1.56 4.74
N LEU A 86 -15.35 -1.82 4.27
CA LEU A 86 -16.09 -1.01 3.28
C LEU A 86 -17.04 0.02 3.93
N THR A 87 -17.12 0.06 5.26
CA THR A 87 -18.00 1.03 5.94
C THR A 87 -17.28 2.38 6.03
N PRO A 88 -17.91 3.49 5.57
CA PRO A 88 -17.28 4.80 5.65
C PRO A 88 -17.33 5.34 7.08
N PHE A 89 -16.23 5.94 7.53
CA PHE A 89 -16.10 6.62 8.81
C PHE A 89 -15.47 8.00 8.66
N PRO A 90 -15.81 8.97 9.52
CA PRO A 90 -15.22 10.30 9.49
C PRO A 90 -13.69 10.27 9.53
N GLN A 91 -13.10 11.18 8.78
CA GLN A 91 -11.65 11.37 8.64
C GLN A 91 -11.37 12.89 8.66
N GLU A 92 -10.14 13.31 8.95
CA GLU A 92 -9.76 14.72 9.15
C GLU A 92 -10.21 15.65 8.02
N GLU A 93 -10.07 15.21 6.77
CA GLU A 93 -10.45 15.93 5.55
C GLU A 93 -11.85 15.56 5.04
N PHE A 94 -12.34 14.35 5.34
CA PHE A 94 -13.66 13.84 4.93
C PHE A 94 -14.58 13.67 6.15
N ASN A 95 -15.36 14.70 6.48
CA ASN A 95 -16.24 14.69 7.65
C ASN A 95 -17.41 15.70 7.49
N GLN A 96 -18.17 15.86 8.57
CA GLN A 96 -19.38 16.69 8.61
C GLN A 96 -19.16 18.15 9.03
N THR A 97 -17.97 18.51 9.53
CA THR A 97 -17.69 19.83 10.10
C THR A 97 -17.12 20.80 9.06
N GLU A 98 -16.98 22.07 9.43
CA GLU A 98 -16.55 23.17 8.56
C GLU A 98 -15.07 23.12 8.14
N ASP A 99 -14.25 22.35 8.85
CA ASP A 99 -12.82 22.21 8.60
C ASP A 99 -12.47 21.11 7.57
N ARG A 100 -13.48 20.36 7.11
CA ARG A 100 -13.38 19.39 6.00
C ARG A 100 -12.74 20.02 4.75
N LYS A 101 -12.17 19.17 3.90
CA LYS A 101 -11.51 19.54 2.64
C LYS A 101 -12.26 19.06 1.40
N VAL A 102 -13.52 18.69 1.58
CA VAL A 102 -14.47 18.31 0.54
C VAL A 102 -15.64 19.30 0.50
N ALA A 103 -16.27 19.43 -0.66
CA ALA A 103 -17.33 20.42 -0.88
C ALA A 103 -18.52 20.23 0.08
N ASP A 104 -19.05 19.02 0.11
CA ASP A 104 -20.24 18.66 0.88
C ASP A 104 -19.88 17.91 2.18
N PRO A 105 -20.71 18.00 3.23
CA PRO A 105 -20.56 17.16 4.42
C PRO A 105 -20.49 15.67 4.04
N SER A 106 -19.45 14.96 4.50
CA SER A 106 -19.13 13.60 4.08
C SER A 106 -19.25 12.59 5.21
N LEU A 107 -19.76 11.39 4.90
CA LEU A 107 -19.71 10.22 5.78
C LEU A 107 -18.27 9.75 6.05
N GLY A 108 -17.31 10.24 5.26
CA GLY A 108 -15.89 9.97 5.42
C GLY A 108 -15.35 8.97 4.41
N VAL A 109 -14.38 8.18 4.83
CA VAL A 109 -13.64 7.23 3.99
C VAL A 109 -13.72 5.81 4.55
N THR A 110 -13.52 4.82 3.68
CA THR A 110 -13.42 3.40 4.02
C THR A 110 -11.95 2.98 4.03
N CYS A 111 -11.62 1.85 4.68
CA CYS A 111 -10.27 1.29 4.56
C CYS A 111 -9.93 0.95 3.09
N LEU A 112 -10.92 0.44 2.33
CA LEU A 112 -10.73 0.05 0.94
C LEU A 112 -10.87 1.21 -0.06
N ASP A 113 -11.02 2.47 0.38
CA ASP A 113 -10.83 3.63 -0.51
C ASP A 113 -9.34 3.87 -0.78
N CYS A 114 -8.49 3.67 0.24
CA CYS A 114 -7.03 3.72 0.14
C CYS A 114 -6.45 2.38 -0.34
N HIS A 115 -7.12 1.28 0.02
CA HIS A 115 -6.67 -0.07 -0.28
C HIS A 115 -7.68 -0.77 -1.20
N ALA A 116 -7.96 -0.19 -2.37
CA ALA A 116 -8.97 -0.70 -3.30
C ALA A 116 -8.72 -2.18 -3.60
N ASN A 117 -9.74 -3.02 -3.38
CA ASN A 117 -9.64 -4.47 -3.52
C ASN A 117 -8.43 -5.09 -2.76
N PHE A 118 -8.10 -4.56 -1.58
CA PHE A 118 -6.95 -4.96 -0.77
C PHE A 118 -5.58 -4.73 -1.45
N HIS A 119 -5.55 -3.94 -2.51
CA HIS A 119 -4.34 -3.53 -3.20
C HIS A 119 -4.12 -2.02 -3.06
N THR A 120 -2.92 -1.56 -3.40
CA THR A 120 -2.70 -0.12 -3.54
C THR A 120 -3.45 0.40 -4.76
N ASN A 121 -3.90 1.65 -4.70
CA ASN A 121 -4.34 2.43 -5.86
C ASN A 121 -3.49 3.70 -6.02
N ALA A 122 -2.28 3.72 -5.46
CA ALA A 122 -1.41 4.90 -5.34
C ALA A 122 -1.99 6.09 -4.56
N ALA A 123 -3.14 5.92 -3.88
CA ALA A 123 -3.59 6.90 -2.90
C ALA A 123 -2.49 7.10 -1.86
N PHE A 124 -2.36 8.32 -1.37
CA PHE A 124 -1.31 8.66 -0.43
C PHE A 124 -1.83 9.50 0.73
N HIS A 125 -1.08 9.50 1.81
CA HIS A 125 -1.34 10.31 3.00
C HIS A 125 -0.06 10.97 3.47
N LEU A 126 -0.11 12.21 3.95
CA LEU A 126 1.02 12.78 4.68
C LEU A 126 1.16 12.11 6.05
N THR A 127 2.36 11.63 6.40
CA THR A 127 2.58 10.90 7.66
C THR A 127 2.04 11.65 8.88
N PRO A 128 1.19 11.03 9.71
CA PRO A 128 0.62 11.69 10.89
C PRO A 128 1.61 11.75 12.07
N ASP A 129 2.78 11.08 12.00
CA ASP A 129 3.75 11.00 13.11
C ASP A 129 4.63 12.23 13.26
N VAL A 130 4.82 12.98 12.18
CA VAL A 130 5.86 13.99 12.12
C VAL A 130 5.25 15.37 12.26
N ARG A 131 5.94 16.27 12.96
CA ARG A 131 5.57 17.68 13.12
C ARG A 131 6.80 18.58 12.98
N PRO A 132 6.64 19.84 12.51
CA PRO A 132 5.40 20.47 12.03
C PRO A 132 4.99 20.04 10.60
N GLN A 133 3.92 20.62 10.05
CA GLN A 133 3.32 20.18 8.77
C GLN A 133 4.32 20.10 7.60
N ASN A 134 5.29 21.02 7.53
CA ASN A 134 6.26 21.10 6.44
C ASN A 134 7.32 19.97 6.44
N VAL A 135 7.40 19.13 7.48
CA VAL A 135 8.30 17.96 7.51
C VAL A 135 7.54 16.64 7.37
N ARG A 136 6.22 16.68 7.18
CA ARG A 136 5.42 15.47 6.93
C ARG A 136 5.65 15.04 5.49
N THR A 137 6.27 13.88 5.32
CA THR A 137 6.47 13.25 4.02
C THR A 137 5.21 12.54 3.53
N ARG A 138 5.12 12.36 2.21
CA ARG A 138 4.13 11.47 1.58
C ARG A 138 4.38 10.04 2.06
N LEU A 139 3.31 9.33 2.35
CA LEU A 139 3.28 7.88 2.53
C LEU A 139 2.36 7.31 1.49
N ASP A 140 2.89 6.46 0.63
CA ASP A 140 2.09 5.71 -0.32
C ASP A 140 1.34 4.59 0.38
N THR A 141 0.17 4.24 -0.13
CA THR A 141 -0.65 3.16 0.45
C THR A 141 -0.08 1.81 0.03
N PRO A 142 0.35 0.93 0.96
CA PRO A 142 0.84 -0.38 0.58
C PRO A 142 -0.31 -1.33 0.21
N SER A 143 -0.02 -2.38 -0.55
CA SER A 143 -0.98 -3.47 -0.73
C SER A 143 -1.22 -4.22 0.60
N LEU A 144 -2.49 -4.57 0.84
CA LEU A 144 -2.92 -5.46 1.93
C LEU A 144 -2.99 -6.93 1.49
N ARG A 145 -2.31 -7.31 0.40
CA ARG A 145 -2.16 -8.71 0.01
C ARG A 145 -1.11 -9.37 0.90
N ALA A 146 -1.28 -10.67 1.15
CA ALA A 146 -0.33 -11.48 1.91
C ALA A 146 -0.11 -11.07 3.38
N MET A 147 -1.07 -10.40 4.03
CA MET A 147 -0.88 -9.94 5.42
C MET A 147 -0.54 -11.09 6.38
N PHE A 148 -1.04 -12.30 6.10
CA PHE A 148 -0.75 -13.52 6.86
C PHE A 148 0.74 -13.89 6.94
N ASN A 149 1.57 -13.39 6.02
CA ASN A 149 3.02 -13.65 5.98
C ASN A 149 3.87 -12.48 6.53
N GLN A 150 3.26 -11.43 7.06
CA GLN A 150 3.94 -10.21 7.51
C GLN A 150 3.92 -10.07 9.04
N GLN A 151 4.99 -9.53 9.62
CA GLN A 151 5.09 -9.28 11.08
C GLN A 151 5.22 -7.78 11.44
N ILE A 152 5.40 -6.92 10.44
CA ILE A 152 5.40 -5.47 10.60
C ILE A 152 4.38 -4.92 9.62
N HIS A 153 3.41 -4.13 10.07
CA HIS A 153 2.27 -3.73 9.25
C HIS A 153 2.28 -2.22 8.92
N GLY A 154 3.22 -1.46 9.49
CA GLY A 154 3.44 -0.04 9.18
C GLY A 154 4.74 0.20 8.41
N SER A 155 4.75 1.20 7.54
CA SER A 155 5.96 1.61 6.78
C SER A 155 7.05 2.21 7.67
N LYS A 156 6.65 3.09 8.60
CA LYS A 156 7.51 3.81 9.57
C LYS A 156 7.23 3.44 11.02
N ARG A 157 6.37 2.44 11.27
CA ARG A 157 5.99 1.98 12.61
C ARG A 157 6.08 0.48 12.73
N SER A 158 6.50 0.03 13.90
CA SER A 158 6.61 -1.40 14.24
C SER A 158 5.28 -1.99 14.74
N LEU A 159 4.20 -1.84 13.95
CA LEU A 159 2.88 -2.43 14.23
C LEU A 159 2.95 -3.94 13.99
N ARG A 160 2.65 -4.76 15.01
CA ARG A 160 3.04 -6.18 15.02
C ARG A 160 1.98 -7.13 14.49
N SER A 161 0.78 -6.63 14.22
CA SER A 161 -0.33 -7.39 13.66
C SER A 161 -1.21 -6.50 12.77
N VAL A 162 -2.02 -7.12 11.92
CA VAL A 162 -3.00 -6.39 11.09
C VAL A 162 -4.11 -5.80 11.96
N GLU A 163 -4.38 -6.40 13.11
CA GLU A 163 -5.25 -5.89 14.16
C GLU A 163 -4.72 -4.57 14.72
N ASP A 164 -3.43 -4.52 15.10
CA ASP A 164 -2.80 -3.28 15.60
C ASP A 164 -2.83 -2.18 14.53
N PHE A 165 -2.63 -2.55 13.26
CA PHE A 165 -2.74 -1.63 12.14
C PHE A 165 -4.15 -1.08 11.99
N THR A 166 -5.15 -1.95 12.03
CA THR A 166 -6.57 -1.57 11.89
C THR A 166 -7.01 -0.61 13.00
N GLU A 167 -6.64 -0.88 14.26
CA GLU A 167 -6.92 0.01 15.39
C GLU A 167 -6.18 1.35 15.27
N PHE A 168 -4.92 1.31 14.83
CA PHE A 168 -4.09 2.50 14.65
C PHE A 168 -4.66 3.44 13.58
N GLU A 169 -5.02 2.90 12.41
CA GLU A 169 -5.49 3.69 11.28
C GLU A 169 -6.70 4.54 11.65
N GLN A 170 -7.73 3.93 12.24
CA GLN A 170 -8.96 4.66 12.60
C GLN A 170 -8.77 5.59 13.80
N ARG A 171 -7.93 5.23 14.77
CA ARG A 171 -7.69 6.06 15.96
C ARG A 171 -6.78 7.25 15.68
N THR A 172 -5.80 7.09 14.80
CA THR A 172 -4.68 8.03 14.67
C THR A 172 -4.51 8.53 13.24
N ALA A 173 -4.32 7.63 12.27
CA ALA A 173 -4.02 8.06 10.90
C ALA A 173 -5.16 8.86 10.29
N TYR A 174 -6.40 8.41 10.46
CA TYR A 174 -7.58 9.09 9.95
C TYR A 174 -7.70 10.54 10.44
N PHE A 175 -7.12 10.87 11.59
CA PHE A 175 -7.19 12.20 12.18
C PHE A 175 -5.86 12.94 12.17
N ASN A 176 -4.94 12.57 11.27
CA ASN A 176 -3.61 13.17 11.18
C ASN A 176 -2.81 13.11 12.50
N GLY A 177 -3.15 12.23 13.44
CA GLY A 177 -2.58 12.18 14.80
C GLY A 177 -3.20 13.16 15.80
N ASP A 178 -4.28 13.85 15.46
CA ASP A 178 -5.01 14.77 16.33
C ASP A 178 -6.25 14.11 16.94
N HIS A 179 -6.09 13.56 18.15
CA HIS A 179 -7.19 12.93 18.89
C HIS A 179 -8.31 13.90 19.34
N VAL A 180 -8.02 15.21 19.44
CA VAL A 180 -9.04 16.20 19.84
C VAL A 180 -10.00 16.42 18.68
N SER A 181 -9.45 16.63 17.47
CA SER A 181 -10.23 16.69 16.24
C SER A 181 -11.01 15.39 16.02
N ALA A 182 -10.37 14.23 16.22
CA ALA A 182 -10.99 12.92 16.13
C ALA A 182 -12.25 12.79 16.99
N THR A 183 -12.17 13.18 18.26
CA THR A 183 -13.29 13.10 19.20
C THR A 183 -14.44 14.01 18.77
N ARG A 184 -14.14 15.24 18.33
CA ARG A 184 -15.14 16.19 17.82
C ARG A 184 -15.87 15.70 16.58
N LYS A 185 -15.18 14.97 15.70
CA LYS A 185 -15.68 14.48 14.41
C LYS A 185 -16.37 13.12 14.49
N GLY A 186 -16.39 12.48 15.67
CA GLY A 186 -17.03 11.17 15.86
C GLY A 186 -16.16 10.01 15.37
N VAL A 187 -14.91 9.95 15.82
CA VAL A 187 -13.98 8.83 15.56
C VAL A 187 -14.63 7.47 15.82
N ASN A 188 -14.43 6.54 14.89
CA ASN A 188 -14.77 5.13 15.09
C ASN A 188 -13.63 4.42 15.81
N LEU A 189 -13.96 3.68 16.88
CA LEU A 189 -13.00 2.92 17.67
C LEU A 189 -13.45 1.46 17.66
N PRO A 190 -12.98 0.65 16.70
CA PRO A 190 -13.44 -0.72 16.56
C PRO A 190 -12.95 -1.55 17.73
N ASP A 191 -13.81 -2.41 18.27
CA ASP A 191 -13.44 -3.24 19.41
C ASP A 191 -12.59 -4.43 18.96
N ARG A 192 -11.50 -4.69 19.69
CA ARG A 192 -10.54 -5.73 19.35
C ARG A 192 -11.13 -7.16 19.23
N PRO A 193 -11.90 -7.65 20.20
CA PRO A 193 -12.36 -9.05 20.20
C PRO A 193 -13.48 -9.33 19.18
N ASN A 194 -14.13 -8.31 18.62
CA ASN A 194 -15.22 -8.47 17.65
C ASN A 194 -14.84 -7.85 16.30
N GLN A 195 -15.00 -6.53 16.15
CA GLN A 195 -14.87 -5.85 14.85
C GLN A 195 -13.46 -6.00 14.25
N VAL A 196 -12.42 -5.79 15.05
CA VAL A 196 -11.03 -5.89 14.57
C VAL A 196 -10.68 -7.32 14.19
N ALA A 197 -11.10 -8.30 14.98
CA ALA A 197 -10.89 -9.72 14.68
C ALA A 197 -11.57 -10.14 13.36
N MET A 198 -12.78 -9.65 13.07
CA MET A 198 -13.47 -9.91 11.81
C MET A 198 -12.75 -9.29 10.62
N MET A 199 -12.34 -8.01 10.74
CA MET A 199 -11.56 -7.33 9.70
C MET A 199 -10.23 -8.03 9.44
N ALA A 200 -9.53 -8.48 10.49
CA ALA A 200 -8.27 -9.21 10.36
C ALA A 200 -8.46 -10.57 9.68
N GLN A 201 -9.51 -11.33 10.02
CA GLN A 201 -9.82 -12.59 9.34
C GLN A 201 -10.07 -12.41 7.84
N MET A 202 -10.69 -11.29 7.44
CA MET A 202 -10.85 -10.97 6.03
C MET A 202 -9.52 -10.60 5.36
N GLN A 203 -8.73 -9.71 5.98
CA GLN A 203 -7.44 -9.28 5.42
C GLN A 203 -6.43 -10.43 5.29
N ASN A 204 -6.41 -11.36 6.26
CA ASN A 204 -5.45 -12.47 6.28
C ASN A 204 -5.71 -13.56 5.23
N ILE A 205 -6.86 -13.57 4.56
CA ILE A 205 -7.14 -14.53 3.48
C ILE A 205 -6.88 -13.96 2.08
N ILE A 206 -6.45 -12.70 1.98
CA ILE A 206 -6.11 -12.08 0.71
C ILE A 206 -4.73 -12.56 0.29
N ASP A 207 -4.69 -13.28 -0.83
CA ASP A 207 -3.47 -13.87 -1.38
C ASP A 207 -2.77 -12.93 -2.38
N LEU A 208 -1.56 -13.32 -2.74
CA LEU A 208 -0.75 -12.69 -3.78
C LEU A 208 -1.24 -13.11 -5.17
N PRO A 209 -1.05 -12.25 -6.19
CA PRO A 209 -1.31 -12.63 -7.59
C PRO A 209 -0.43 -13.82 -8.00
N PRO A 210 -0.86 -14.71 -8.91
CA PRO A 210 -0.05 -15.86 -9.32
C PRO A 210 1.32 -15.46 -9.91
N ALA A 211 2.39 -16.19 -9.54
CA ALA A 211 3.70 -16.12 -10.18
C ALA A 211 4.10 -17.50 -10.73
N PRO A 212 3.64 -17.85 -11.95
CA PRO A 212 3.76 -19.21 -12.49
C PRO A 212 5.21 -19.65 -12.80
N LYS A 213 6.15 -18.69 -12.79
CA LYS A 213 7.58 -18.92 -12.99
C LYS A 213 8.35 -19.20 -11.70
N LEU A 214 7.72 -19.07 -10.53
CA LEU A 214 8.37 -19.32 -9.23
C LEU A 214 8.04 -20.72 -8.71
N ASP A 215 9.03 -21.33 -8.06
CA ASP A 215 8.85 -22.52 -7.23
C ASP A 215 8.34 -22.14 -5.81
N PRO A 216 7.96 -23.12 -4.97
CA PRO A 216 7.52 -22.84 -3.59
C PRO A 216 8.57 -22.19 -2.67
N ARG A 217 9.83 -22.10 -3.10
CA ARG A 217 10.93 -21.45 -2.37
C ARG A 217 11.18 -20.02 -2.86
N GLY A 218 10.37 -19.54 -3.82
CA GLY A 218 10.51 -18.21 -4.41
C GLY A 218 11.64 -18.12 -5.45
N ARG A 219 12.08 -19.24 -6.03
CA ARG A 219 13.12 -19.28 -7.06
C ARG A 219 12.52 -19.45 -8.45
N LEU A 220 13.16 -18.89 -9.48
CA LEU A 220 12.74 -19.10 -10.86
C LEU A 220 12.90 -20.56 -11.29
N LEU A 221 11.90 -21.07 -11.99
CA LEU A 221 11.93 -22.34 -12.71
C LEU A 221 12.67 -22.15 -14.05
N PRO A 222 13.86 -22.79 -14.25
CA PRO A 222 14.68 -22.53 -15.44
C PRO A 222 14.03 -22.88 -16.78
N ASP A 223 13.07 -23.79 -16.79
CA ASP A 223 12.31 -24.20 -17.97
C ASP A 223 11.19 -23.21 -18.36
N LYS A 224 10.82 -22.29 -17.45
CA LYS A 224 9.78 -21.27 -17.68
C LYS A 224 10.31 -19.85 -17.75
N ALA A 225 11.49 -19.59 -17.17
CA ALA A 225 12.11 -18.28 -17.13
C ALA A 225 12.95 -18.00 -18.39
N SER A 226 12.94 -16.74 -18.82
CA SER A 226 13.82 -16.24 -19.87
C SER A 226 15.26 -16.09 -19.36
N ALA A 227 16.22 -16.00 -20.29
CA ALA A 227 17.62 -15.76 -19.93
C ALA A 227 17.83 -14.46 -19.14
N ALA A 228 17.07 -13.40 -19.46
CA ALA A 228 17.14 -12.13 -18.74
C ALA A 228 16.58 -12.24 -17.31
N GLU A 229 15.49 -12.99 -17.11
CA GLU A 229 14.93 -13.23 -15.76
C GLU A 229 15.89 -14.05 -14.89
N LEU A 230 16.52 -15.09 -15.45
CA LEU A 230 17.51 -15.91 -14.74
C LEU A 230 18.77 -15.11 -14.39
N GLU A 231 19.24 -14.26 -15.30
CA GLU A 231 20.34 -13.34 -15.02
C GLU A 231 19.94 -12.30 -13.95
N GLY A 232 18.70 -11.80 -14.00
CA GLY A 232 18.15 -10.91 -13.00
C GLY A 232 18.13 -11.54 -11.61
N GLU A 233 17.70 -12.80 -11.49
CA GLU A 233 17.76 -13.54 -10.23
C GLU A 233 19.23 -13.69 -9.74
N ARG A 234 20.17 -13.98 -10.64
CA ARG A 234 21.60 -14.07 -10.31
C ARG A 234 22.15 -12.74 -9.78
N VAL A 235 21.78 -11.62 -10.40
CA VAL A 235 22.15 -10.28 -9.93
C VAL A 235 21.50 -10.01 -8.57
N PHE A 236 20.21 -10.31 -8.41
CA PHE A 236 19.43 -10.08 -7.20
C PHE A 236 20.02 -10.80 -5.97
N LEU A 237 20.42 -12.06 -6.14
CA LEU A 237 21.04 -12.90 -5.11
C LEU A 237 22.53 -12.59 -4.89
N GLY A 238 23.18 -11.95 -5.87
CA GLY A 238 24.63 -11.70 -5.89
C GLY A 238 24.96 -10.22 -5.80
N LYS A 239 25.46 -9.65 -6.91
CA LYS A 239 26.00 -8.28 -6.98
C LYS A 239 24.98 -7.20 -6.56
N GLY A 240 23.71 -7.43 -6.81
CA GLY A 240 22.61 -6.54 -6.42
C GLY A 240 22.34 -6.52 -4.92
N ARG A 241 22.73 -7.58 -4.19
CA ARG A 241 22.55 -7.73 -2.73
C ARG A 241 21.09 -7.58 -2.25
N CYS A 242 20.12 -7.64 -3.16
CA CYS A 242 18.71 -7.38 -2.88
C CYS A 242 18.14 -8.40 -1.90
N ALA A 243 18.59 -9.65 -2.01
CA ALA A 243 18.16 -10.77 -1.18
C ALA A 243 18.62 -10.70 0.29
N GLU A 244 19.49 -9.76 0.66
CA GLU A 244 19.88 -9.54 2.06
C GLU A 244 18.71 -9.00 2.90
N CYS A 245 17.77 -8.28 2.26
CA CYS A 245 16.53 -7.81 2.89
C CYS A 245 15.30 -8.48 2.25
N HIS A 246 15.29 -8.67 0.94
CA HIS A 246 14.16 -9.28 0.22
C HIS A 246 14.36 -10.79 0.01
N VAL A 247 14.29 -11.55 1.10
CA VAL A 247 14.58 -12.99 1.12
C VAL A 247 13.52 -13.79 0.34
N PRO A 248 13.86 -14.49 -0.77
CA PRO A 248 12.86 -15.16 -1.62
C PRO A 248 11.99 -16.18 -0.89
N GLY A 249 12.59 -17.02 -0.05
CA GLY A 249 11.88 -18.04 0.74
C GLY A 249 10.96 -17.49 1.83
N MET A 250 11.01 -16.18 2.09
CA MET A 250 10.15 -15.48 3.03
C MET A 250 9.22 -14.50 2.30
N SER A 251 8.74 -14.87 1.11
CA SER A 251 7.90 -13.99 0.26
C SER A 251 8.58 -12.66 -0.08
N PHE A 252 9.91 -12.64 -0.24
CA PHE A 252 10.69 -11.43 -0.56
C PHE A 252 10.64 -10.33 0.51
N LEU A 253 10.58 -10.71 1.79
CA LEU A 253 10.74 -9.82 2.93
C LEU A 253 11.56 -10.48 4.05
N ASP A 254 12.12 -9.69 4.95
CA ASP A 254 12.87 -10.15 6.13
C ASP A 254 12.18 -9.83 7.46
N ASN A 255 11.03 -9.15 7.42
CA ASN A 255 10.31 -8.65 8.59
C ASN A 255 11.09 -7.65 9.47
N ASN A 256 12.07 -6.93 8.89
CA ASN A 256 12.80 -5.88 9.59
C ASN A 256 12.51 -4.49 9.02
N MET A 257 13.04 -3.47 9.71
CA MET A 257 13.09 -2.10 9.21
C MET A 257 14.55 -1.69 9.05
N HIS A 258 14.85 -1.01 7.94
CA HIS A 258 16.19 -0.59 7.58
C HIS A 258 16.23 0.90 7.29
N ASP A 259 17.30 1.55 7.71
CA ASP A 259 17.56 2.95 7.41
C ASP A 259 18.52 3.04 6.22
N LEU A 260 18.03 3.59 5.11
CA LEU A 260 18.84 3.84 3.93
C LEU A 260 19.80 5.01 4.10
N ARG A 261 19.69 5.81 5.18
CA ARG A 261 20.55 6.96 5.52
C ARG A 261 20.69 7.98 4.40
N LEU A 262 19.59 8.29 3.72
CA LEU A 262 19.59 9.09 2.48
C LEU A 262 20.11 10.51 2.67
N GLU A 263 20.09 11.03 3.90
CA GLU A 263 20.63 12.33 4.27
C GLU A 263 22.12 12.51 3.96
N ARG A 264 22.84 11.43 3.61
CA ARG A 264 24.21 11.54 3.04
C ARG A 264 24.26 12.16 1.64
N PHE A 265 23.13 12.24 0.94
CA PHE A 265 23.05 12.73 -0.45
C PHE A 265 22.44 14.12 -0.58
N TYR A 266 21.98 14.74 0.53
CA TYR A 266 21.38 16.07 0.51
C TYR A 266 21.60 16.80 1.83
N GLU A 267 21.54 18.13 1.78
CA GLU A 267 21.55 18.94 3.01
C GLU A 267 20.20 18.88 3.72
N THR A 268 20.23 18.50 5.00
CA THR A 268 19.03 18.49 5.85
C THR A 268 18.64 19.91 6.24
N GLY A 269 17.34 20.14 6.40
CA GLY A 269 16.77 21.41 6.81
C GLY A 269 16.55 22.43 5.70
N GLN A 270 16.93 22.11 4.47
CA GLN A 270 16.61 22.89 3.27
C GLN A 270 15.10 22.89 3.05
N VAL A 271 14.55 24.04 2.64
CA VAL A 271 13.12 24.21 2.38
C VAL A 271 12.90 24.42 0.88
N ALA A 272 12.11 23.53 0.28
CA ALA A 272 11.66 23.64 -1.11
C ALA A 272 10.18 23.28 -1.18
N ASN A 273 9.38 24.02 -1.96
CA ASN A 273 7.93 23.79 -2.11
C ASN A 273 7.18 23.68 -0.77
N GLN A 274 7.58 24.51 0.21
CA GLN A 274 7.03 24.50 1.57
C GLN A 274 7.26 23.17 2.34
N GLN A 275 8.11 22.29 1.84
CA GLN A 275 8.57 21.09 2.52
C GLN A 275 10.01 21.27 2.97
N LYS A 276 10.32 20.78 4.17
CA LYS A 276 11.65 20.83 4.77
C LYS A 276 12.26 19.44 4.72
N THR A 277 13.46 19.33 4.18
CA THR A 277 14.18 18.05 4.12
C THR A 277 14.56 17.59 5.52
N ILE A 278 14.24 16.35 5.85
CA ILE A 278 14.65 15.66 7.08
C ILE A 278 15.16 14.26 6.74
N PRO A 279 15.93 13.61 7.62
CA PRO A 279 16.26 12.19 7.46
C PRO A 279 14.99 11.33 7.47
N ASP A 280 14.93 10.33 6.60
CA ASP A 280 13.80 9.41 6.50
C ASP A 280 13.73 8.47 7.71
N GLY A 281 14.87 8.01 8.22
CA GLY A 281 14.93 6.99 9.25
C GLY A 281 14.46 5.60 8.75
N PRO A 282 14.31 4.62 9.66
CA PRO A 282 14.05 3.24 9.28
C PRO A 282 12.69 3.04 8.61
N ILE A 283 12.68 2.24 7.56
CA ILE A 283 11.49 1.85 6.79
C ILE A 283 11.43 0.34 6.75
N LYS A 284 10.24 -0.22 6.90
CA LYS A 284 10.02 -1.67 6.75
C LYS A 284 10.41 -2.14 5.34
N THR A 285 11.05 -3.29 5.24
CA THR A 285 11.15 -4.03 3.98
C THR A 285 9.76 -4.47 3.49
N PHE A 286 9.31 -3.94 2.36
CA PHE A 286 8.08 -4.41 1.71
C PHE A 286 8.34 -5.70 0.92
N THR A 287 7.33 -6.56 0.78
CA THR A 287 7.43 -7.72 -0.10
C THR A 287 7.62 -7.27 -1.55
N LEU A 288 8.46 -7.99 -2.30
CA LEU A 288 8.56 -7.81 -3.76
C LEU A 288 7.69 -8.80 -4.55
N ARG A 289 6.94 -9.67 -3.86
CA ARG A 289 6.03 -10.59 -4.53
C ARG A 289 4.82 -9.80 -5.04
N GLY A 290 4.56 -9.87 -6.35
CA GLY A 290 3.56 -9.05 -7.02
C GLY A 290 3.96 -7.59 -7.21
N ILE A 291 5.26 -7.24 -7.09
CA ILE A 291 5.74 -5.85 -7.14
C ILE A 291 5.32 -5.12 -8.42
N LYS A 292 5.26 -5.82 -9.56
CA LYS A 292 4.90 -5.22 -10.85
C LYS A 292 3.49 -4.59 -10.88
N ASP A 293 2.62 -5.01 -9.97
CA ASP A 293 1.22 -4.57 -9.94
C ASP A 293 1.04 -3.30 -9.09
N SER A 294 2.07 -2.85 -8.37
CA SER A 294 1.96 -1.79 -7.35
C SER A 294 2.88 -0.58 -7.60
N PRO A 295 2.89 0.06 -8.78
CA PRO A 295 3.51 1.38 -8.93
C PRO A 295 2.69 2.46 -8.19
N PRO A 296 3.29 3.59 -7.79
CA PRO A 296 4.72 3.85 -7.77
C PRO A 296 5.42 3.08 -6.63
N TYR A 297 6.74 3.21 -6.57
CA TYR A 297 7.59 2.42 -5.68
C TYR A 297 8.27 3.28 -4.61
N LEU A 298 8.76 2.58 -3.57
CA LEU A 298 9.23 3.12 -2.30
C LEU A 298 8.08 3.61 -1.40
N HIS A 299 8.37 3.79 -0.10
CA HIS A 299 7.38 4.13 0.93
C HIS A 299 6.59 5.43 0.70
N ASP A 300 7.06 6.30 -0.19
CA ASP A 300 6.48 7.60 -0.49
C ASP A 300 6.17 7.80 -1.97
N GLY A 301 6.26 6.74 -2.78
CA GLY A 301 5.90 6.76 -4.19
C GLY A 301 6.81 7.60 -5.10
N ARG A 302 8.03 7.95 -4.66
CA ARG A 302 8.93 8.82 -5.44
C ARG A 302 9.55 8.13 -6.68
N LEU A 303 9.48 6.80 -6.77
CA LEU A 303 10.07 6.02 -7.84
C LEU A 303 8.94 5.53 -8.76
N LEU A 304 8.83 6.07 -9.97
CA LEU A 304 7.65 5.83 -10.81
C LEU A 304 7.67 4.46 -11.49
N THR A 305 8.86 3.92 -11.75
CA THR A 305 9.03 2.64 -12.45
C THR A 305 9.96 1.67 -11.70
N LEU A 306 9.89 0.39 -12.06
CA LEU A 306 10.87 -0.60 -11.59
C LEU A 306 12.30 -0.27 -12.06
N ALA A 307 12.44 0.38 -13.21
CA ALA A 307 13.74 0.84 -13.72
C ALA A 307 14.31 1.95 -12.83
N ASP A 308 13.47 2.93 -12.44
CA ASP A 308 13.85 3.97 -11.47
C ASP A 308 14.23 3.34 -10.12
N THR A 309 13.50 2.29 -9.71
CA THR A 309 13.78 1.55 -8.47
C THR A 309 15.13 0.84 -8.52
N ALA A 310 15.43 0.13 -9.61
CA ALA A 310 16.72 -0.52 -9.80
C ALA A 310 17.88 0.49 -9.83
N GLU A 311 17.71 1.62 -10.51
CA GLU A 311 18.74 2.67 -10.54
C GLU A 311 18.92 3.36 -9.19
N TYR A 312 17.82 3.66 -8.50
CA TYR A 312 17.85 4.27 -7.17
C TYR A 312 18.67 3.42 -6.19
N PHE A 313 18.39 2.12 -6.08
CA PHE A 313 19.14 1.24 -5.18
C PHE A 313 20.58 1.00 -5.65
N ASN A 314 20.83 1.00 -6.97
CA ASN A 314 22.19 0.95 -7.52
C ASN A 314 23.05 2.12 -7.03
N LEU A 315 22.49 3.34 -7.03
CA LEU A 315 23.16 4.55 -6.55
C LEU A 315 23.27 4.57 -5.03
N VAL A 316 22.15 4.37 -4.32
CA VAL A 316 22.08 4.48 -2.86
C VAL A 316 22.99 3.46 -2.19
N LEU A 317 23.03 2.22 -2.67
CA LEU A 317 23.85 1.14 -2.09
C LEU A 317 25.24 1.02 -2.74
N GLY A 318 25.55 1.83 -3.76
CA GLY A 318 26.86 1.83 -4.43
C GLY A 318 27.20 0.52 -5.14
N LEU A 319 26.20 -0.15 -5.72
CA LEU A 319 26.31 -1.52 -6.27
C LEU A 319 27.12 -1.59 -7.58
N LYS A 320 27.23 -0.46 -8.30
CA LYS A 320 27.93 -0.34 -9.59
C LYS A 320 27.43 -1.38 -10.62
N LEU A 321 26.12 -1.57 -10.66
CA LEU A 321 25.45 -2.38 -11.68
C LEU A 321 25.56 -1.70 -13.04
N THR A 322 25.82 -2.50 -14.06
CA THR A 322 25.79 -2.10 -15.46
C THR A 322 24.35 -2.01 -15.97
N GLN A 323 24.13 -1.37 -17.11
CA GLN A 323 22.79 -1.29 -17.70
C GLN A 323 22.16 -2.68 -17.94
N PRO A 324 22.87 -3.66 -18.54
CA PRO A 324 22.31 -5.01 -18.72
C PRO A 324 21.93 -5.71 -17.41
N GLU A 325 22.69 -5.50 -16.33
CA GLU A 325 22.38 -6.07 -15.02
C GLU A 325 21.09 -5.46 -14.44
N LYS A 326 20.91 -4.14 -14.59
CA LYS A 326 19.68 -3.45 -14.15
C LYS A 326 18.46 -3.88 -14.97
N ASP A 327 18.61 -3.99 -16.29
CA ASP A 327 17.52 -4.44 -17.17
C ASP A 327 17.09 -5.88 -16.81
N SER A 328 18.06 -6.74 -16.51
CA SER A 328 17.81 -8.11 -16.05
C SER A 328 17.12 -8.13 -14.68
N LEU A 329 17.53 -7.26 -13.73
CA LEU A 329 16.82 -7.11 -12.45
C LEU A 329 15.37 -6.69 -12.63
N VAL A 330 15.09 -5.75 -13.54
CA VAL A 330 13.71 -5.34 -13.85
C VAL A 330 12.92 -6.52 -14.43
N ALA A 331 13.50 -7.28 -15.38
CA ALA A 331 12.87 -8.48 -15.92
C ALA A 331 12.54 -9.50 -14.82
N TYR A 332 13.44 -9.71 -13.87
CA TYR A 332 13.19 -10.58 -12.72
C TYR A 332 12.07 -10.07 -11.83
N MET A 333 12.05 -8.77 -11.47
CA MET A 333 10.98 -8.18 -10.66
C MET A 333 9.60 -8.27 -11.33
N LEU A 334 9.54 -8.20 -12.67
CA LEU A 334 8.30 -8.42 -13.44
C LEU A 334 7.81 -9.89 -13.41
N ALA A 335 8.68 -10.84 -13.10
CA ALA A 335 8.34 -12.26 -12.94
C ALA A 335 7.84 -12.61 -11.52
N LEU A 336 8.03 -11.71 -10.55
CA LEU A 336 7.53 -11.85 -9.18
C LEU A 336 6.02 -11.60 -9.09
#